data_AF-A0A0J7ISD3-F1
#
_entry.id   AF-A0A0J7ISD3-F1
#
_cell.length_a   1.000
_cell.length_b   1.000
_cell.length_c   1.000
_cell.angle_alpha   90.00
_cell.angle_beta   90.00
_cell.angle_gamma   90.00
#
_symmetry.space_group_name_H-M   'P 1'
#
loop_
_entity.id
_entity.type
_entity.pdbx_description
1 polymer ?
#
loop_
_entity_poly.entity_id
_entity_poly.type
_entity_poly.pdbx_seq_one_letter_code
_entity_poly.pdbx_strand_id
1 'polypeptide(L)'
;MIILTVILAGSSFIKAQVGMGKDSVDGDAILDFPLSNTGILLPVVDTLPTGTAASNGTFLLDKSDITVKMRENDLWVSLSDTGSLTGTMPNTSAEEGGGIIIGAPGSPAQGVLVLESADKALVLPKVNDPVTNMKSPVAGTICYDTVSKTIAVFDGLKWSFWK
;
A
#
# COMPACT_ATOMS: atom_id res chain seq x y z
N MET A 1 9.37 37.71 -50.01
CA MET A 1 8.31 37.33 -49.05
C MET A 1 8.51 35.85 -48.72
N ILE A 2 9.02 35.53 -47.50
CA ILE A 2 8.41 34.67 -46.44
C ILE A 2 8.26 33.19 -46.93
N ILE A 3 8.66 32.11 -46.23
CA ILE A 3 8.39 31.71 -44.85
C ILE A 3 9.40 30.65 -44.39
N LEU A 4 10.01 30.86 -43.22
CA LEU A 4 10.71 29.84 -42.43
C LEU A 4 9.73 29.36 -41.34
N THR A 5 9.30 28.10 -41.43
CA THR A 5 8.39 27.49 -40.43
C THR A 5 9.20 26.80 -39.35
N VAL A 6 9.18 27.32 -38.13
CA VAL A 6 9.75 26.68 -36.93
C VAL A 6 8.65 25.85 -36.28
N ILE A 7 8.84 24.52 -36.18
CA ILE A 7 7.94 23.63 -35.45
C ILE A 7 8.45 23.52 -34.01
N LEU A 8 7.72 24.13 -33.07
CA LEU A 8 8.01 24.04 -31.63
C LEU A 8 7.27 22.82 -31.06
N ALA A 9 7.99 21.72 -30.84
CA ALA A 9 7.45 20.54 -30.16
C ALA A 9 7.39 20.81 -28.65
N GLY A 10 6.20 21.15 -28.13
CA GLY A 10 5.98 21.28 -26.68
C GLY A 10 5.91 19.91 -26.01
N SER A 11 6.85 19.62 -25.12
CA SER A 11 6.79 18.44 -24.25
C SER A 11 5.87 18.73 -23.07
N SER A 12 4.61 18.26 -23.12
CA SER A 12 3.73 18.26 -21.95
C SER A 12 4.13 17.12 -21.02
N PHE A 13 4.56 17.45 -19.79
CA PHE A 13 4.74 16.46 -18.73
C PHE A 13 3.36 15.97 -18.27
N ILE A 14 2.97 14.78 -18.70
CA ILE A 14 1.77 14.12 -18.20
C ILE A 14 2.05 13.62 -16.77
N LYS A 15 1.31 14.12 -15.78
CA LYS A 15 1.28 13.49 -14.45
C LYS A 15 0.27 12.35 -14.52
N ALA A 16 0.74 11.11 -14.40
CA ALA A 16 -0.11 9.93 -14.45
C ALA A 16 -0.41 9.42 -13.03
N GLN A 17 -1.64 8.96 -12.83
CA GLN A 17 -2.06 8.17 -11.66
C GLN A 17 -1.95 6.68 -12.03
N VAL A 18 -1.79 5.81 -11.02
CA VAL A 18 -1.64 4.36 -11.27
C VAL A 18 -2.95 3.64 -10.93
N GLY A 19 -3.62 3.12 -11.96
CA GLY A 19 -4.72 2.17 -11.81
C GLY A 19 -4.22 0.74 -11.97
N MET A 20 -4.46 -0.12 -10.98
CA MET A 20 -4.11 -1.54 -11.03
C MET A 20 -5.32 -2.35 -11.46
N GLY A 21 -5.35 -2.83 -12.71
CA GLY A 21 -6.46 -3.65 -13.21
C GLY A 21 -7.76 -2.86 -13.44
N LYS A 22 -7.66 -1.56 -13.71
CA LYS A 22 -8.79 -0.68 -14.04
C LYS A 22 -8.41 0.37 -15.08
N ASP A 23 -9.38 0.80 -15.89
CA ASP A 23 -9.15 1.73 -17.01
C ASP A 23 -9.04 3.20 -16.58
N SER A 24 -9.65 3.55 -15.45
CA SER A 24 -9.62 4.90 -14.88
C SER A 24 -9.55 4.84 -13.36
N VAL A 25 -8.77 5.73 -12.75
CA VAL A 25 -8.70 5.87 -11.29
C VAL A 25 -9.89 6.66 -10.74
N ASP A 26 -10.23 6.41 -9.48
CA ASP A 26 -11.29 7.09 -8.75
C ASP A 26 -10.70 8.30 -8.00
N GLY A 27 -11.17 9.51 -8.32
CA GLY A 27 -10.77 10.74 -7.63
C GLY A 27 -9.26 11.01 -7.65
N ASP A 28 -8.76 11.61 -6.57
CA ASP A 28 -7.35 11.96 -6.39
C ASP A 28 -6.51 10.79 -5.83
N ALA A 29 -6.64 9.62 -6.47
CA ALA A 29 -5.86 8.45 -6.10
C ALA A 29 -4.46 8.49 -6.71
N ILE A 30 -3.44 8.16 -5.92
CA ILE A 30 -2.08 7.92 -6.41
C ILE A 30 -1.94 6.51 -6.97
N LEU A 31 -2.61 5.56 -6.30
CA LEU A 31 -2.69 4.16 -6.60
C LEU A 31 -4.11 3.70 -6.27
N ASP A 32 -4.75 3.01 -7.21
CA ASP A 32 -6.16 2.62 -7.10
C ASP A 32 -6.41 1.22 -7.66
N PHE A 33 -7.38 0.54 -7.07
CA PHE A 33 -7.74 -0.84 -7.36
C PHE A 33 -9.25 -0.96 -7.63
N PRO A 34 -9.68 -1.89 -8.50
CA PRO A 34 -11.09 -2.19 -8.68
C PRO A 34 -11.69 -2.80 -7.40
N LEU A 35 -13.03 -2.76 -7.31
CA LEU A 35 -13.75 -3.58 -6.33
C LEU A 35 -13.42 -5.05 -6.59
N SER A 36 -12.99 -5.76 -5.55
CA SER A 36 -12.55 -7.16 -5.67
C SER A 36 -12.76 -7.92 -4.36
N ASN A 37 -12.27 -9.16 -4.31
CA ASN A 37 -12.22 -9.98 -3.10
C ASN A 37 -10.78 -10.16 -2.61
N THR A 38 -9.86 -9.27 -3.00
CA THR A 38 -8.42 -9.35 -2.69
C THR A 38 -7.93 -8.08 -2.01
N GLY A 39 -6.93 -8.21 -1.15
CA GLY A 39 -6.28 -7.10 -0.46
C GLY A 39 -4.82 -6.91 -0.89
N ILE A 40 -4.15 -5.95 -0.27
CA ILE A 40 -2.69 -5.83 -0.32
C ILE A 40 -2.11 -6.72 0.77
N LEU A 41 -1.13 -7.56 0.41
CA LEU A 41 -0.32 -8.27 1.38
C LEU A 41 0.85 -7.38 1.81
N LEU A 42 0.93 -7.10 3.10
CA LEU A 42 2.01 -6.29 3.65
C LEU A 42 3.33 -7.06 3.73
N PRO A 43 4.48 -6.37 3.66
CA PRO A 43 5.77 -6.96 3.93
C PRO A 43 5.83 -7.52 5.36
N VAL A 44 6.35 -8.74 5.49
CA VAL A 44 6.63 -9.38 6.78
C VAL A 44 8.08 -9.08 7.12
N VAL A 45 8.34 -8.45 8.26
CA VAL A 45 9.70 -8.09 8.69
C VAL A 45 10.11 -8.86 9.95
N ASP A 46 11.35 -9.33 10.00
CA ASP A 46 11.91 -9.96 11.19
C ASP A 46 12.25 -8.94 12.29
N THR A 47 12.53 -7.70 11.91
CA THR A 47 12.83 -6.58 12.83
C THR A 47 12.16 -5.31 12.36
N LEU A 48 11.66 -4.50 13.30
CA LEU A 48 11.06 -3.21 12.96
C LEU A 48 12.12 -2.27 12.37
N PRO A 49 11.83 -1.61 11.24
CA PRO A 49 12.76 -0.67 10.65
C PRO A 49 12.96 0.55 11.56
N THR A 50 14.04 1.29 11.30
CA THR A 50 14.38 2.54 12.00
C THR A 50 14.79 3.62 10.99
N GLY A 51 14.91 4.87 11.45
CA GLY A 51 15.32 5.98 10.58
C GLY A 51 14.35 6.22 9.42
N THR A 52 14.88 6.42 8.21
CA THR A 52 14.09 6.69 7.00
C THR A 52 13.23 5.51 6.54
N ALA A 53 13.52 4.29 7.00
CA ALA A 53 12.68 3.12 6.73
C ALA A 53 11.47 3.00 7.70
N ALA A 54 11.45 3.83 8.75
CA ALA A 54 10.38 3.93 9.73
C ALA A 54 9.65 5.27 9.65
N SER A 55 9.38 5.73 8.44
CA SER A 55 8.57 6.93 8.19
C SER A 55 7.12 6.73 8.64
N ASN A 56 6.47 7.80 9.08
CA ASN A 56 5.05 7.77 9.39
C ASN A 56 4.25 7.39 8.13
N GLY A 57 3.21 6.56 8.30
CA GLY A 57 2.44 5.97 7.21
C GLY A 57 2.97 4.62 6.72
N THR A 58 4.07 4.09 7.27
CA THR A 58 4.56 2.74 6.96
C THR A 58 3.65 1.67 7.57
N PHE A 59 3.26 0.68 6.77
CA PHE A 59 2.52 -0.51 7.21
C PHE A 59 3.38 -1.77 6.99
N LEU A 60 3.35 -2.67 7.96
CA LEU A 60 4.06 -3.96 7.90
C LEU A 60 3.41 -5.00 8.81
N LEU A 61 3.80 -6.26 8.65
CA LEU A 61 3.59 -7.29 9.65
C LEU A 61 4.90 -7.54 10.40
N ASP A 62 4.89 -7.34 11.72
CA ASP A 62 6.02 -7.64 12.59
C ASP A 62 6.00 -9.12 12.96
N LYS A 63 7.02 -9.85 12.53
CA LYS A 63 7.11 -11.30 12.76
C LYS A 63 7.44 -11.65 14.21
N SER A 64 8.01 -10.72 14.97
CA SER A 64 8.43 -10.97 16.36
C SER A 64 7.24 -11.20 17.30
N ASP A 65 6.12 -10.50 17.06
CA ASP A 65 4.88 -10.63 17.82
C ASP A 65 3.64 -10.97 16.97
N ILE A 66 3.85 -11.18 15.65
CA ILE A 66 2.83 -11.55 14.67
C ILE A 66 1.66 -10.56 14.68
N THR A 67 1.98 -9.27 14.68
CA THR A 67 0.99 -8.20 14.62
C THR A 67 1.21 -7.33 13.40
N VAL A 68 0.10 -6.89 12.79
CA VAL A 68 0.17 -5.85 11.75
C VAL A 68 0.33 -4.51 12.45
N LYS A 69 1.30 -3.70 12.02
CA LYS A 69 1.61 -2.41 12.63
C LYS A 69 1.63 -1.29 11.59
N MET A 70 1.22 -0.11 12.03
CA MET A 70 1.43 1.14 11.32
C MET A 70 2.39 2.02 12.11
N ARG A 71 3.24 2.77 11.41
CA ARG A 71 4.02 3.83 12.01
C ARG A 71 3.21 5.13 11.99
N GLU A 72 2.96 5.71 13.15
CA GLU A 72 2.25 6.99 13.27
C GLU A 72 2.87 7.79 14.41
N ASN A 73 3.06 9.10 14.20
CA ASN A 73 3.62 10.00 15.21
C ASN A 73 4.92 9.45 15.84
N ASP A 74 5.78 8.85 15.01
CA ASP A 74 7.03 8.22 15.44
C ASP A 74 6.86 7.08 16.46
N LEU A 75 5.70 6.44 16.47
CA LEU A 75 5.38 5.27 17.27
C LEU A 75 4.85 4.14 16.39
N TRP A 76 5.14 2.90 16.78
CA TRP A 76 4.52 1.73 16.17
C TRP A 76 3.19 1.47 16.87
N VAL A 77 2.10 1.53 16.11
CA VAL A 77 0.75 1.26 16.57
C VAL A 77 0.31 -0.09 16.02
N SER A 78 -0.07 -1.00 16.89
CA SER A 78 -0.62 -2.31 16.48
C SER A 78 -2.03 -2.13 15.92
N LEU A 79 -2.24 -2.63 14.71
CA LEU A 79 -3.52 -2.67 14.00
C LEU A 79 -4.23 -4.02 14.13
N SER A 80 -3.62 -4.99 14.82
CA SER A 80 -4.23 -6.28 15.09
C SER A 80 -3.77 -6.83 16.43
N ASP A 81 -4.44 -7.88 16.89
CA ASP A 81 -3.93 -8.76 17.93
C ASP A 81 -2.80 -9.63 17.40
N THR A 82 -2.15 -10.40 18.28
CA THR A 82 -1.22 -11.46 17.90
C THR A 82 -1.94 -12.52 17.07
N GLY A 83 -1.48 -12.69 15.83
CA GLY A 83 -2.07 -13.56 14.84
C GLY A 83 -1.34 -14.89 14.64
N SER A 84 -1.38 -15.41 13.40
CA SER A 84 -0.69 -16.64 13.01
C SER A 84 -0.14 -16.55 11.61
N LEU A 85 1.10 -17.00 11.43
CA LEU A 85 1.73 -17.10 10.11
C LEU A 85 1.42 -18.44 9.41
N THR A 86 0.50 -19.24 9.94
CA THR A 86 0.13 -20.52 9.31
C THR A 86 -0.45 -20.28 7.92
N GLY A 87 0.09 -20.97 6.91
CA GLY A 87 -0.32 -20.78 5.52
C GLY A 87 0.28 -19.54 4.84
N THR A 88 1.10 -18.73 5.53
CA THR A 88 1.96 -17.74 4.89
C THR A 88 3.19 -18.43 4.31
N MET A 89 3.63 -18.02 3.12
CA MET A 89 4.94 -18.39 2.59
C MET A 89 5.82 -17.13 2.57
N PRO A 90 6.52 -16.82 3.67
CA PRO A 90 7.39 -15.65 3.72
C PRO A 90 8.50 -15.80 2.68
N ASN A 91 8.78 -14.72 1.96
CA ASN A 91 9.95 -14.65 1.10
C ASN A 91 11.20 -14.70 2.01
N THR A 92 12.06 -15.70 1.81
CA THR A 92 13.32 -15.84 2.57
C THR A 92 14.52 -15.24 1.85
N SER A 93 14.30 -14.67 0.67
CA SER A 93 15.34 -13.97 -0.09
C SER A 93 15.75 -12.70 0.63
N ALA A 94 16.99 -12.27 0.45
CA ALA A 94 17.39 -10.94 0.88
C ALA A 94 16.59 -9.88 0.10
N GLU A 95 16.14 -8.85 0.81
CA GLU A 95 15.54 -7.67 0.17
C GLU A 95 16.64 -6.88 -0.53
N GLU A 96 16.85 -7.16 -1.81
CA GLU A 96 17.82 -6.46 -2.66
C GLU A 96 17.11 -5.42 -3.56
N GLY A 97 17.57 -4.16 -3.51
CA GLY A 97 17.05 -3.08 -4.35
C GLY A 97 16.61 -1.83 -3.57
N GLY A 98 16.19 -0.79 -4.29
CA GLY A 98 15.78 0.51 -3.73
C GLY A 98 14.27 0.71 -3.56
N GLY A 99 13.46 -0.34 -3.78
CA GLY A 99 12.00 -0.24 -3.82
C GLY A 99 11.47 0.55 -5.03
N ILE A 100 10.17 0.82 -5.03
CA ILE A 100 9.47 1.60 -6.05
C ILE A 100 8.85 2.85 -5.43
N ILE A 101 9.05 4.00 -6.08
CA ILE A 101 8.38 5.26 -5.72
C ILE A 101 7.34 5.58 -6.79
N ILE A 102 6.10 5.85 -6.37
CA ILE A 102 5.02 6.30 -7.24
C ILE A 102 4.62 7.72 -6.84
N GLY A 103 4.48 8.61 -7.83
CA GLY A 103 3.97 9.98 -7.68
C GLY A 103 5.02 11.09 -7.64
N ALA A 104 6.27 10.77 -7.30
CA ALA A 104 7.38 11.72 -7.28
C ALA A 104 8.69 11.08 -7.80
N PRO A 105 9.66 11.89 -8.27
CA PRO A 105 10.97 11.39 -8.71
C PRO A 105 11.86 10.89 -7.56
N GLY A 106 11.50 11.15 -6.30
CA GLY A 106 12.22 10.71 -5.12
C GLY A 106 11.38 10.96 -3.85
N SER A 107 11.80 10.35 -2.75
CA SER A 107 11.15 10.49 -1.44
C SER A 107 12.22 10.42 -0.34
N PRO A 108 12.03 11.15 0.79
CA PRO A 108 12.84 10.95 1.99
C PRO A 108 12.49 9.64 2.72
N ALA A 109 11.34 9.03 2.43
CA ALA A 109 10.95 7.72 2.96
C ALA A 109 11.63 6.59 2.19
N GLN A 110 12.00 5.53 2.89
CA GLN A 110 12.57 4.33 2.30
C GLN A 110 11.65 3.13 2.54
N GLY A 111 11.31 2.41 1.48
CA GLY A 111 10.47 1.22 1.57
C GLY A 111 10.36 0.51 0.22
N VAL A 112 9.81 -0.72 0.23
CA VAL A 112 9.62 -1.52 -0.99
C VAL A 112 8.62 -0.88 -1.96
N LEU A 113 7.63 -0.16 -1.42
CA LEU A 113 6.68 0.66 -2.15
C LEU A 113 6.46 1.95 -1.39
N VAL A 114 6.79 3.07 -2.01
CA VAL A 114 6.59 4.42 -1.46
C VAL A 114 5.63 5.17 -2.37
N LEU A 115 4.57 5.71 -1.76
CA LEU A 115 3.56 6.52 -2.43
C LEU A 115 3.79 7.97 -2.02
N GLU A 116 4.39 8.77 -2.90
CA GLU A 116 4.83 10.13 -2.61
C GLU A 116 3.98 11.14 -3.38
N SER A 117 3.12 11.86 -2.67
CA SER A 117 2.31 12.93 -3.24
C SER A 117 1.85 13.89 -2.15
N ALA A 118 1.73 15.18 -2.49
CA ALA A 118 1.21 16.21 -1.60
C ALA A 118 -0.32 16.26 -1.56
N ASP A 119 -0.99 15.74 -2.60
CA ASP A 119 -2.42 15.93 -2.84
C ASP A 119 -3.16 14.65 -3.26
N LYS A 120 -2.50 13.49 -3.22
CA LYS A 120 -3.10 12.19 -3.62
C LYS A 120 -2.84 11.14 -2.58
N ALA A 121 -3.78 10.21 -2.46
CA ALA A 121 -3.71 9.13 -1.48
C ALA A 121 -3.87 7.76 -2.13
N LEU A 122 -3.49 6.71 -1.40
CA LEU A 122 -3.80 5.34 -1.74
C LEU A 122 -5.31 5.12 -1.59
N VAL A 123 -5.96 4.62 -2.64
CA VAL A 123 -7.26 3.97 -2.48
C VAL A 123 -6.97 2.50 -2.21
N LEU A 124 -7.22 2.05 -0.99
CA LEU A 124 -7.05 0.64 -0.62
C LEU A 124 -7.95 -0.25 -1.50
N PRO A 125 -7.55 -1.51 -1.77
CA PRO A 125 -8.42 -2.47 -2.41
C PRO A 125 -9.76 -2.55 -1.69
N LYS A 126 -10.84 -2.26 -2.42
CA LYS A 126 -12.19 -2.27 -1.89
C LYS A 126 -12.69 -3.71 -1.92
N VAL A 127 -13.17 -4.18 -0.78
CA VAL A 127 -13.78 -5.51 -0.63
C VAL A 127 -15.13 -5.33 0.04
N ASN A 128 -16.17 -5.94 -0.52
CA ASN A 128 -17.47 -5.99 0.12
C ASN A 128 -17.46 -7.13 1.14
N ASP A 129 -17.53 -6.84 2.44
CA ASP A 129 -17.50 -7.83 3.52
C ASP A 129 -16.33 -8.84 3.38
N PRO A 130 -15.10 -8.45 3.77
CA PRO A 130 -13.93 -9.29 3.61
C PRO A 130 -14.00 -10.59 4.42
N VAL A 131 -14.72 -10.62 5.53
CA VAL A 131 -14.90 -11.83 6.37
C VAL A 131 -15.63 -12.91 5.57
N THR A 132 -16.67 -12.53 4.83
CA THR A 132 -17.47 -13.47 4.04
C THR A 132 -16.84 -13.76 2.68
N ASN A 133 -16.29 -12.74 2.02
CA ASN A 133 -16.00 -12.79 0.58
C ASN A 133 -14.52 -13.04 0.23
N MET A 134 -13.57 -12.73 1.12
CA MET A 134 -12.16 -13.05 0.89
C MET A 134 -11.88 -14.49 1.29
N LYS A 135 -11.62 -15.36 0.32
CA LYS A 135 -11.31 -16.77 0.57
C LYS A 135 -9.82 -16.94 0.83
N SER A 136 -9.49 -17.63 1.92
CA SER A 136 -8.11 -17.91 2.33
C SER A 136 -7.21 -16.65 2.42
N PRO A 137 -7.62 -15.62 3.20
CA PRO A 137 -6.74 -14.49 3.45
C PRO A 137 -5.46 -14.94 4.15
N VAL A 138 -4.39 -14.18 3.95
CA VAL A 138 -3.06 -14.46 4.50
C VAL A 138 -2.72 -13.36 5.52
N ALA A 139 -2.04 -13.71 6.61
CA ALA A 139 -1.65 -12.75 7.63
C ALA A 139 -0.90 -11.55 7.01
N GLY A 140 -1.28 -10.33 7.41
CA GLY A 140 -0.77 -9.10 6.82
C GLY A 140 -1.61 -8.58 5.63
N THR A 141 -2.72 -9.24 5.29
CA THR A 141 -3.64 -8.72 4.27
C THR A 141 -4.41 -7.51 4.80
N ILE A 142 -4.39 -6.41 4.03
CA ILE A 142 -5.17 -5.21 4.30
C ILE A 142 -6.09 -4.87 3.14
N CYS A 143 -7.29 -4.36 3.45
CA CYS A 143 -8.25 -3.88 2.46
C CYS A 143 -9.19 -2.85 3.08
N TYR A 144 -10.00 -2.19 2.26
CA TYR A 144 -11.11 -1.35 2.72
C TYR A 144 -12.42 -2.14 2.65
N ASP A 145 -13.07 -2.35 3.79
CA ASP A 145 -14.39 -2.97 3.83
C ASP A 145 -15.47 -1.95 3.49
N THR A 146 -16.18 -2.17 2.38
CA THR A 146 -17.24 -1.27 1.92
C THR A 146 -18.51 -1.35 2.76
N VAL A 147 -18.71 -2.40 3.55
CA VAL A 147 -19.89 -2.56 4.42
C VAL A 147 -19.72 -1.77 5.72
N SER A 148 -18.65 -2.06 6.48
CA SER A 148 -18.37 -1.36 7.74
C SER A 148 -17.76 0.03 7.53
N LYS A 149 -17.25 0.33 6.33
CA LYS A 149 -16.54 1.55 5.95
C LYS A 149 -15.28 1.77 6.78
N THR A 150 -14.49 0.70 6.92
CA THR A 150 -13.29 0.67 7.76
C THR A 150 -12.11 0.08 7.01
N ILE A 151 -10.90 0.34 7.51
CA ILE A 151 -9.73 -0.44 7.12
C ILE A 151 -9.85 -1.80 7.81
N ALA A 152 -9.84 -2.87 7.03
CA ALA A 152 -9.88 -4.25 7.51
C ALA A 152 -8.49 -4.87 7.38
N VAL A 153 -8.00 -5.42 8.50
CA VAL A 153 -6.66 -5.99 8.64
C VAL A 153 -6.79 -7.45 9.09
N PHE A 154 -6.14 -8.37 8.40
CA PHE A 154 -6.16 -9.80 8.75
C PHE A 154 -4.82 -10.21 9.38
N ASP A 155 -4.88 -10.77 10.59
CA ASP A 155 -3.70 -11.22 11.36
C ASP A 155 -3.32 -12.69 11.12
N GLY A 156 -4.08 -13.42 10.30
CA GLY A 156 -3.93 -14.86 10.10
C GLY A 156 -4.95 -15.71 10.84
N LEU A 157 -5.66 -15.12 11.80
CA LEU A 157 -6.72 -15.75 12.60
C LEU A 157 -8.03 -14.96 12.52
N LYS A 158 -7.95 -13.64 12.65
CA LYS A 158 -9.11 -12.74 12.77
C LYS A 158 -8.92 -11.47 11.93
N TRP A 159 -10.05 -10.81 11.70
CA TRP A 159 -10.12 -9.49 11.09
C TRP A 159 -10.28 -8.42 12.17
N SER A 160 -9.44 -7.39 12.11
CA SER A 160 -9.54 -6.15 12.88
C SER A 160 -10.02 -5.02 11.98
N PHE A 161 -10.91 -4.15 12.49
CA PHE A 161 -11.57 -3.10 11.72
C PHE A 161 -11.32 -1.72 12.34
N TRP A 162 -10.74 -0.81 11.55
CA TRP A 162 -10.29 0.52 12.00
C TRP A 162 -11.02 1.66 11.29
N LYS A 163 -11.50 2.64 12.07
CA LYS A 163 -12.17 3.85 11.60
C LYS A 163 -11.29 5.07 11.72
#